data_AF-A0A4D4MAR2-F1
#
_entry.id   AF-A0A4D4MAR2-F1
#
_cell.length_a   1.000
_cell.length_b   1.000
_cell.length_c   1.000
_cell.angle_alpha   90.00
_cell.angle_beta   90.00
_cell.angle_gamma   90.00
#
_symmetry.space_group_name_H-M   'P 1'
#
loop_
_entity.id
_entity.type
_entity.pdbx_description
1 polymer ?
#
loop_
_entity_poly.entity_id
_entity_poly.type
_entity_poly.pdbx_seq_one_letter_code
_entity_poly.pdbx_strand_id
1 'polypeptide(L)'
;MGDGERETWTTDEFGPSHAGAVGVLLADGTVPPPVYFDMSSGGGGRSVSQWNVYDGRVGQAPRAAALRAVCSCGWTGPEQRLDWEQIGDQELQDAGGRAADICMRDWDVHTAEVERSAVPLPESFTALVSQLESEIETLAKSSPLAAVRAARCLEVIAMQTAYWPAREARKDAHPEQAAAALGLDERAARQLLARFGRSGPYR
;
A
#
# COMPACT_ATOMS: atom_id res chain seq x y z
N MET A 1 6.06 -2.81 18.55
CA MET A 1 6.92 -1.70 18.14
C MET A 1 6.13 -0.92 17.13
N GLY A 2 5.85 0.37 17.38
CA GLY A 2 5.09 1.18 16.43
C GLY A 2 5.93 1.42 15.18
N ASP A 3 5.35 1.20 14.01
CA ASP A 3 5.95 1.65 12.76
C ASP A 3 6.15 3.16 12.86
N GLY A 4 7.41 3.61 12.77
CA GLY A 4 7.70 5.03 12.64
C GLY A 4 7.07 5.56 11.35
N GLU A 5 6.78 6.85 11.34
CA GLU A 5 6.21 7.48 10.15
C GLU A 5 7.16 7.33 8.96
N ARG A 6 6.62 6.91 7.81
CA ARG A 6 7.36 6.74 6.57
C ARG A 6 6.45 7.01 5.38
N GLU A 7 7.06 7.26 4.23
CA GLU A 7 6.35 7.35 2.97
C GLU A 7 5.92 5.95 2.53
N THR A 8 4.69 5.87 2.02
CA THR A 8 4.10 4.62 1.57
C THR A 8 3.45 4.79 0.21
N TRP A 9 3.51 3.75 -0.60
CA TRP A 9 2.87 3.66 -1.90
C TRP A 9 1.67 2.73 -1.82
N THR A 10 0.60 3.03 -2.54
CA THR A 10 -0.60 2.20 -2.61
C THR A 10 -1.14 2.21 -4.03
N THR A 11 -1.80 1.13 -4.43
CA THR A 11 -2.64 1.09 -5.64
C THR A 11 -4.06 1.50 -5.30
N ASP A 12 -4.82 2.05 -6.24
CA ASP A 12 -6.23 2.40 -6.01
C ASP A 12 -7.10 1.16 -5.68
N GLU A 13 -6.83 0.01 -6.31
CA GLU A 13 -7.61 -1.21 -6.13
C GLU A 13 -7.36 -1.89 -4.78
N PHE A 14 -6.09 -2.11 -4.40
CA PHE A 14 -5.72 -2.87 -3.20
C PHE A 14 -5.43 -2.00 -1.97
N GLY A 15 -5.26 -0.69 -2.15
CA GLY A 15 -5.07 0.29 -1.09
C GLY A 15 -4.06 -0.15 -0.01
N PRO A 16 -4.41 -0.08 1.29
CA PRO A 16 -3.49 -0.39 2.38
C PRO A 16 -3.16 -1.88 2.54
N SER A 17 -3.88 -2.80 1.88
CA SER A 17 -3.57 -4.23 1.95
C SER A 17 -2.22 -4.56 1.33
N HIS A 18 -1.82 -3.77 0.34
CA HIS A 18 -0.53 -3.88 -0.34
C HIS A 18 0.28 -2.59 -0.27
N ALA A 19 0.17 -1.83 0.83
CA ALA A 19 0.98 -0.63 1.04
C ALA A 19 2.48 -0.97 0.96
N GLY A 20 3.16 -0.37 -0.01
CA GLY A 20 4.60 -0.47 -0.23
C GLY A 20 5.37 0.61 0.51
N ALA A 21 6.64 0.36 0.82
CA ALA A 21 7.57 1.37 1.28
C ALA A 21 9.02 0.94 0.98
N VAL A 22 9.94 1.89 1.11
CA VAL A 22 11.37 1.54 1.25
C VAL A 22 11.62 1.03 2.67
N GLY A 23 12.09 -0.21 2.78
CA GLY A 23 12.65 -0.79 3.99
C GLY A 23 14.17 -0.62 4.03
N VAL A 24 14.71 -0.59 5.25
CA VAL A 24 16.15 -0.45 5.52
C VAL A 24 16.68 -1.73 6.14
N LEU A 25 17.89 -2.12 5.74
CA LEU A 25 18.65 -3.20 6.36
C LEU A 25 19.99 -2.67 6.86
N LEU A 26 20.40 -3.13 8.04
CA LEU A 26 21.74 -2.92 8.58
C LEU A 26 22.73 -3.93 7.97
N ALA A 27 24.02 -3.73 8.27
CA ALA A 27 25.10 -4.57 7.74
C ALA A 27 24.95 -6.05 8.14
N ASP A 28 24.35 -6.32 9.30
CA ASP A 28 24.04 -7.66 9.80
C ASP A 28 22.74 -8.25 9.22
N GLY A 29 22.07 -7.53 8.31
CA GLY A 29 20.81 -7.94 7.68
C GLY A 29 19.57 -7.70 8.52
N THR A 30 19.68 -7.05 9.69
CA THR A 30 18.53 -6.73 10.53
C THR A 30 17.81 -5.46 10.07
N VAL A 31 16.52 -5.36 10.39
CA VAL A 31 15.73 -4.12 10.18
C VAL A 31 15.92 -3.23 11.41
N PRO A 32 16.42 -1.98 11.26
CA PRO A 32 16.61 -1.09 12.39
C PRO A 32 15.26 -0.60 12.95
N PRO A 33 15.19 -0.24 14.24
CA PRO A 33 14.03 0.43 14.78
C PRO A 33 13.85 1.83 14.14
N PRO A 34 12.65 2.44 14.27
CA PRO A 34 12.45 3.85 13.90
C PRO A 34 13.44 4.78 14.61
N VAL A 35 13.91 5.81 13.90
CA VAL A 35 14.74 6.88 14.47
C VAL A 35 13.85 7.82 15.26
N TYR A 36 14.21 8.09 16.51
CA TYR A 36 13.49 9.03 17.38
C TYR A 36 14.13 10.42 17.33
N PHE A 37 13.34 11.42 16.96
CA PHE A 37 13.72 12.83 16.98
C PHE A 37 13.09 13.50 18.19
N ASP A 38 13.92 13.95 19.14
CA ASP A 38 13.48 14.73 20.28
C ASP A 38 13.09 16.15 19.83
N MET A 39 11.89 16.60 20.18
CA MET A 39 11.45 17.98 19.97
C MET A 39 11.55 18.70 21.32
N SER A 40 12.59 19.52 21.47
CA SER A 40 12.97 20.18 22.73
C SER A 40 12.03 21.30 23.19
N SER A 41 10.75 21.29 22.80
CA SER A 41 9.78 22.32 23.16
C SER A 41 8.35 21.76 23.17
N GLY A 42 8.03 20.97 24.21
CA GLY A 42 6.65 20.62 24.56
C GLY A 42 6.17 19.25 24.07
N GLY A 43 6.51 18.20 24.82
CA GLY A 43 5.63 17.04 25.00
C GLY A 43 5.46 16.07 23.82
N GLY A 44 6.54 15.70 23.13
CA GLY A 44 6.58 14.49 22.31
C GLY A 44 7.61 14.53 21.19
N GLY A 45 8.53 13.56 21.16
CA GLY A 45 9.39 13.31 20.00
C GLY A 45 8.71 12.45 18.94
N ARG A 46 9.22 12.51 17.71
CA ARG A 46 8.67 11.82 16.53
C ARG A 46 9.52 10.60 16.19
N SER A 47 8.87 9.44 16.00
CA SER A 47 9.53 8.24 15.48
C SER A 47 9.33 8.17 13.97
N VAL A 48 10.42 8.06 13.21
CA VAL A 48 10.43 8.10 11.75
C VAL A 48 11.18 6.88 11.22
N SER A 49 10.62 6.21 10.21
CA SER A 49 11.23 5.07 9.51
C SER A 49 11.52 5.38 8.04
N GLN A 50 11.57 6.66 7.68
CA GLN A 50 12.00 7.10 6.35
C GLN A 50 13.42 6.63 6.08
N TRP A 51 13.64 6.00 4.94
CA TRP A 51 14.91 5.37 4.61
C TRP A 51 16.09 6.38 4.58
N ASN A 52 15.84 7.62 4.18
CA ASN A 52 16.85 8.67 4.07
C ASN A 52 17.40 9.15 5.42
N VAL A 53 16.74 8.86 6.56
CA VAL A 53 17.24 9.24 7.89
C VAL A 53 18.26 8.24 8.46
N TYR A 54 18.48 7.11 7.80
CA TYR A 54 19.41 6.05 8.22
C TYR A 54 20.81 6.25 7.62
N ASP A 55 21.33 7.48 7.74
CA ASP A 55 22.61 7.89 7.17
C ASP A 55 23.78 7.84 8.17
N GLY A 56 23.48 7.62 9.45
CA GLY A 56 24.46 7.62 10.53
C GLY A 56 24.86 9.01 11.04
N ARG A 57 24.24 10.09 10.55
CA ARG A 57 24.63 11.49 10.85
C ARG A 57 23.74 12.15 11.89
N VAL A 58 22.44 11.84 11.90
CA VAL A 58 21.47 12.52 12.79
C VAL A 58 21.08 11.63 13.99
N GLY A 59 21.34 12.12 15.20
CA GLY A 59 20.99 11.41 16.43
C GLY A 59 21.70 10.04 16.58
N GLN A 60 21.02 9.05 17.16
CA GLN A 60 21.48 7.66 17.23
C GLN A 60 21.03 6.83 16.00
N ALA A 61 20.71 7.48 14.87
CA ALA A 61 20.26 6.78 13.67
C ALA A 61 21.37 5.84 13.17
N PRO A 62 21.11 4.54 12.99
CA PRO A 62 22.10 3.64 12.44
C PRO A 62 22.27 3.88 10.94
N ARG A 63 23.43 3.49 10.41
CA ARG A 63 23.76 3.60 8.99
C ARG A 63 23.18 2.41 8.22
N ALA A 64 22.32 2.66 7.24
CA ALA A 64 21.73 1.65 6.36
C ALA A 64 22.81 0.95 5.52
N ALA A 65 22.84 -0.38 5.45
CA ALA A 65 23.72 -1.10 4.52
C ALA A 65 23.03 -1.44 3.19
N ALA A 66 21.70 -1.54 3.19
CA ALA A 66 20.90 -1.77 1.99
C ALA A 66 19.50 -1.17 2.15
N LEU A 67 18.87 -0.89 1.02
CA LEU A 67 17.45 -0.60 0.89
C LEU A 67 16.75 -1.79 0.23
N ARG A 68 15.46 -2.00 0.52
CA ARG A 68 14.63 -2.95 -0.25
C ARG A 68 13.18 -2.53 -0.23
N ALA A 69 12.41 -2.96 -1.21
CA ALA A 69 10.96 -2.84 -1.15
C ALA A 69 10.40 -3.69 0.00
N VAL A 70 9.42 -3.17 0.73
CA VAL A 70 8.61 -3.94 1.68
C VAL A 70 7.14 -3.68 1.41
N CYS A 71 6.30 -4.68 1.61
CA CYS A 71 4.85 -4.58 1.47
C CYS A 71 4.16 -4.98 2.77
N SER A 72 3.03 -4.34 3.09
CA SER A 72 2.19 -4.65 4.26
C SER A 72 1.71 -6.10 4.31
N CYS A 73 1.66 -6.80 3.17
CA CYS A 73 1.33 -8.22 3.09
C CYS A 73 2.47 -9.15 3.57
N GLY A 74 3.64 -8.59 3.90
CA GLY A 74 4.83 -9.31 4.35
C GLY A 74 5.84 -9.62 3.24
N TRP A 75 5.53 -9.31 1.99
CA TRP A 75 6.49 -9.45 0.88
C TRP A 75 7.65 -8.47 1.04
N THR A 76 8.84 -8.91 0.65
CA THR A 76 10.05 -8.09 0.62
C THR A 76 10.80 -8.30 -0.68
N GLY A 77 11.21 -7.19 -1.31
CA GLY A 77 11.94 -7.20 -2.56
C GLY A 77 13.45 -7.45 -2.41
N PRO A 78 14.17 -7.51 -3.55
CA PRO A 78 15.62 -7.61 -3.58
C PRO A 78 16.34 -6.49 -2.84
N GLU A 79 17.52 -6.79 -2.31
CA GLU A 79 18.36 -5.80 -1.61
C GLU A 79 19.14 -4.92 -2.59
N GLN A 80 19.03 -3.61 -2.40
CA GLN A 80 19.79 -2.57 -3.08
C GLN A 80 20.89 -2.08 -2.13
N ARG A 81 22.10 -2.62 -2.28
CA ARG A 81 23.24 -2.30 -1.40
C ARG A 81 23.68 -0.85 -1.59
N LEU A 82 23.94 -0.18 -0.47
CA LEU A 82 24.44 1.20 -0.46
C LEU A 82 25.97 1.18 -0.35
N ASP A 83 26.65 1.76 -1.35
CA ASP A 83 28.09 1.97 -1.31
C ASP A 83 28.41 3.29 -0.62
N TRP A 84 28.80 3.18 0.64
CA TRP A 84 29.12 4.33 1.47
C TRP A 84 30.43 5.03 1.14
N GLU A 85 31.35 4.37 0.45
CA GLU A 85 32.55 5.00 -0.07
C GLU A 85 32.18 5.90 -1.26
N GLN A 86 31.25 5.43 -2.10
CA GLN A 86 30.71 6.21 -3.22
C GLN A 86 29.79 7.36 -2.78
N ILE A 87 28.96 7.15 -1.76
CA ILE A 87 28.04 8.17 -1.22
C ILE A 87 28.84 9.33 -0.59
N GLY A 88 29.90 9.01 0.15
CA GLY A 88 30.74 10.00 0.82
C GLY A 88 29.92 10.95 1.72
N ASP A 89 30.07 12.26 1.47
CA ASP A 89 29.42 13.33 2.24
C ASP A 89 28.03 13.75 1.69
N GLN A 90 27.57 13.15 0.60
CA GLN A 90 26.24 13.46 0.05
C GLN A 90 25.12 13.06 1.01
N GLU A 91 23.98 13.74 0.93
CA GLU A 91 22.79 13.32 1.66
C GLU A 91 22.28 11.99 1.12
N LEU A 92 21.83 11.10 2.01
CA LEU A 92 21.36 9.78 1.61
C LEU A 92 20.13 9.88 0.68
N GLN A 93 19.31 10.92 0.84
CA GLN A 93 18.17 11.17 -0.05
C GLN A 93 18.59 11.29 -1.52
N ASP A 94 19.68 11.98 -1.80
CA ASP A 94 20.16 12.20 -3.16
C ASP A 94 20.94 10.98 -3.68
N ALA A 95 21.90 10.50 -2.89
CA ALA A 95 22.80 9.43 -3.32
C ALA A 95 22.10 8.06 -3.37
N GLY A 96 21.16 7.82 -2.45
CA GLY A 96 20.36 6.60 -2.37
C GLY A 96 19.06 6.63 -3.18
N GLY A 97 18.69 7.78 -3.78
CA GLY A 97 17.42 7.94 -4.50
C GLY A 97 17.23 6.90 -5.60
N ARG A 98 18.30 6.57 -6.34
CA ARG A 98 18.24 5.54 -7.39
C ARG A 98 17.92 4.14 -6.85
N ALA A 99 18.40 3.81 -5.65
CA ALA A 99 18.10 2.55 -4.99
C ALA A 99 16.66 2.53 -4.47
N ALA A 100 16.16 3.65 -3.94
CA ALA A 100 14.76 3.82 -3.55
C ALA A 100 13.81 3.69 -4.76
N ASP A 101 14.16 4.25 -5.92
CA ASP A 101 13.38 4.12 -7.16
C ASP A 101 13.33 2.67 -7.67
N ILE A 102 14.40 1.89 -7.47
CA ILE A 102 14.37 0.44 -7.76
C ILE A 102 13.41 -0.27 -6.81
N CYS A 103 13.40 0.08 -5.53
CA CYS A 103 12.46 -0.50 -4.56
C CYS A 103 10.99 -0.23 -4.94
N MET A 104 10.67 0.97 -5.42
CA MET A 104 9.33 1.28 -5.92
C MET A 104 8.96 0.38 -7.11
N ARG A 105 9.85 0.22 -8.08
CA ARG A 105 9.62 -0.66 -9.24
C ARG A 105 9.50 -2.13 -8.86
N ASP A 106 10.29 -2.60 -7.90
CA ASP A 106 10.16 -3.96 -7.37
C ASP A 106 8.77 -4.16 -6.71
N TRP A 107 8.27 -3.14 -6.00
CA TRP A 107 6.92 -3.15 -5.45
C TRP A 107 5.83 -3.10 -6.54
N ASP A 108 6.01 -2.33 -7.62
CA ASP A 108 5.07 -2.31 -8.76
C ASP A 108 4.97 -3.69 -9.44
N VAL A 109 6.11 -4.37 -9.60
CA VAL A 109 6.13 -5.74 -10.11
C VAL A 109 5.36 -6.66 -9.17
N HIS A 110 5.59 -6.55 -7.86
CA HIS A 110 4.87 -7.33 -6.85
C HIS A 110 3.35 -7.11 -6.91
N THR A 111 2.87 -5.87 -6.96
CA THR A 111 1.42 -5.58 -7.00
C THR A 111 0.78 -6.04 -8.31
N ALA A 112 1.49 -6.00 -9.43
CA ALA A 112 1.04 -6.61 -10.68
C ALA A 112 0.94 -8.15 -10.59
N GLU A 113 1.71 -8.82 -9.72
CA GLU A 113 1.54 -10.25 -9.45
C GLU A 113 0.32 -10.53 -8.58
N VAL A 114 0.05 -9.65 -7.61
CA VAL A 114 -1.15 -9.71 -6.77
C VAL A 114 -2.40 -9.57 -7.64
N GLU A 115 -2.44 -8.58 -8.53
CA GLU A 115 -3.54 -8.37 -9.49
C GLU A 115 -3.78 -9.61 -10.35
N ARG A 116 -2.73 -10.20 -10.92
CA ARG A 116 -2.83 -11.45 -11.71
C ARG A 116 -3.30 -12.65 -10.91
N SER A 117 -3.11 -12.65 -9.60
CA SER A 117 -3.51 -13.74 -8.71
C SER A 117 -4.94 -13.59 -8.19
N ALA A 118 -5.49 -12.37 -8.23
CA ALA A 118 -6.89 -12.10 -7.91
C ALA A 118 -7.83 -12.72 -8.97
N VAL A 119 -9.10 -12.88 -8.62
CA VAL A 119 -10.10 -13.44 -9.54
C VAL A 119 -10.28 -12.49 -10.73
N PRO A 120 -9.99 -12.93 -11.97
CA PRO A 120 -10.06 -12.05 -13.12
C PRO A 120 -11.52 -11.70 -13.42
N LEU A 121 -11.75 -10.42 -13.71
CA LEU A 121 -13.03 -9.95 -14.21
C LEU A 121 -13.09 -10.13 -15.74
N PRO A 122 -14.26 -10.41 -16.32
CA PRO A 122 -14.41 -10.46 -17.78
C PRO A 122 -13.99 -9.14 -18.44
N GLU A 123 -13.33 -9.21 -19.59
CA GLU A 123 -12.88 -8.03 -20.35
C GLU A 123 -14.04 -7.07 -20.69
N SER A 124 -15.23 -7.61 -20.97
CA SER A 124 -16.43 -6.79 -21.20
C SER A 124 -16.84 -6.00 -19.96
N PHE A 125 -16.60 -6.52 -18.76
CA PHE A 125 -16.88 -5.81 -17.51
C PHE A 125 -15.85 -4.71 -17.26
N THR A 126 -14.56 -5.01 -17.43
CA THR A 126 -13.50 -4.01 -17.24
C THR A 126 -13.65 -2.85 -18.23
N ALA A 127 -13.97 -3.13 -19.50
CA ALA A 127 -14.26 -2.10 -20.50
C ALA A 127 -15.44 -1.20 -20.13
N LEU A 128 -16.52 -1.76 -19.57
CA LEU A 128 -17.68 -0.98 -19.11
C LEU A 128 -17.32 -0.07 -17.93
N VAL A 129 -16.50 -0.55 -16.99
CA VAL A 129 -16.04 0.26 -15.86
C VAL A 129 -15.17 1.43 -16.34
N SER A 130 -14.21 1.18 -17.25
CA SER A 130 -13.38 2.25 -17.83
C SER A 130 -14.21 3.27 -18.62
N GLN A 131 -15.26 2.82 -19.31
CA GLN A 131 -16.18 3.75 -19.98
C GLN A 131 -16.92 4.63 -18.96
N LEU A 132 -17.44 4.05 -17.88
CA LEU A 132 -18.12 4.80 -16.82
C LEU A 132 -17.21 5.84 -16.15
N GLU A 133 -15.94 5.49 -15.93
CA GLU A 133 -14.93 6.41 -15.42
C GLU A 133 -14.75 7.63 -16.34
N SER A 134 -14.51 7.40 -17.64
CA SER A 134 -14.38 8.47 -18.64
C SER A 134 -15.62 9.36 -18.72
N GLU A 135 -16.82 8.80 -18.59
CA GLU A 135 -18.07 9.56 -18.56
C GLU A 135 -18.19 10.42 -17.29
N ILE A 136 -17.81 9.88 -16.13
CA ILE A 136 -17.80 10.63 -14.86
C ILE A 136 -16.78 11.78 -14.91
N GLU A 137 -15.59 11.56 -15.46
CA GLU A 137 -14.60 12.63 -15.66
C GLU A 137 -15.11 13.72 -16.61
N THR A 138 -15.81 13.33 -17.67
CA THR A 138 -16.44 14.27 -18.60
C THR A 138 -17.55 15.08 -17.92
N LEU A 139 -18.37 14.43 -17.10
CA LEU A 139 -19.34 15.11 -16.25
C LEU A 139 -18.66 16.05 -15.27
N ALA A 140 -17.53 15.68 -14.67
CA ALA A 140 -16.83 16.54 -13.70
C ALA A 140 -16.41 17.89 -14.31
N LYS A 141 -16.04 17.89 -15.60
CA LYS A 141 -15.66 19.10 -16.35
C LYS A 141 -16.83 20.07 -16.61
N SER A 142 -18.07 19.55 -16.69
CA SER A 142 -19.27 20.35 -17.05
C SER A 142 -20.22 20.57 -15.87
N SER A 143 -20.33 19.61 -14.96
CA SER A 143 -21.17 19.62 -13.77
C SER A 143 -20.59 18.71 -12.67
N PRO A 144 -19.77 19.25 -11.75
CA PRO A 144 -19.21 18.49 -10.64
C PRO A 144 -20.26 17.74 -9.79
N LEU A 145 -21.43 18.34 -9.57
CA LEU A 145 -22.52 17.68 -8.83
C LEU A 145 -23.12 16.49 -9.58
N ALA A 146 -23.16 16.53 -10.93
CA ALA A 146 -23.60 15.38 -11.73
C ALA A 146 -22.61 14.22 -11.64
N ALA A 147 -21.30 14.51 -11.67
CA ALA A 147 -20.25 13.50 -11.49
C ALA A 147 -20.35 12.82 -10.11
N VAL A 148 -20.51 13.60 -9.03
CA VAL A 148 -20.71 13.04 -7.68
C VAL A 148 -21.99 12.19 -7.61
N ARG A 149 -23.08 12.63 -8.26
CA ARG A 149 -24.32 11.83 -8.32
C ARG A 149 -24.11 10.51 -9.08
N ALA A 150 -23.38 10.51 -10.19
CA ALA A 150 -23.06 9.31 -10.93
C ALA A 150 -22.23 8.32 -10.10
N ALA A 151 -21.19 8.80 -9.42
CA ALA A 151 -20.41 7.99 -8.48
C ALA A 151 -21.30 7.38 -7.38
N ARG A 152 -22.23 8.15 -6.81
CA ARG A 152 -23.19 7.65 -5.82
C ARG A 152 -24.09 6.54 -6.39
N CYS A 153 -24.50 6.63 -7.66
CA CYS A 153 -25.26 5.56 -8.31
C CYS A 153 -24.46 4.26 -8.39
N LEU A 154 -23.16 4.33 -8.70
CA LEU A 154 -22.27 3.16 -8.73
C LEU A 154 -22.16 2.51 -7.34
N GLU A 155 -21.97 3.31 -6.27
CA GLU A 155 -21.96 2.80 -4.89
C GLU A 155 -23.24 2.04 -4.54
N VAL A 156 -24.40 2.60 -4.90
CA VAL A 156 -25.70 2.00 -4.62
C VAL A 156 -25.87 0.68 -5.36
N ILE A 157 -25.50 0.62 -6.65
CA ILE A 157 -25.56 -0.60 -7.45
C ILE A 157 -24.65 -1.67 -6.83
N ALA A 158 -23.40 -1.33 -6.53
CA ALA A 158 -22.45 -2.26 -5.91
C ALA A 158 -22.97 -2.80 -4.57
N MET A 159 -23.52 -1.94 -3.70
CA MET A 159 -24.12 -2.34 -2.43
C MET A 159 -25.33 -3.28 -2.58
N GLN A 160 -26.08 -3.16 -3.67
CA GLN A 160 -27.26 -3.98 -3.92
C GLN A 160 -26.90 -5.33 -4.56
N THR A 161 -26.03 -5.33 -5.57
CA THR A 161 -25.70 -6.52 -6.35
C THR A 161 -24.73 -7.45 -5.62
N ALA A 162 -23.81 -6.92 -4.82
CA ALA A 162 -22.84 -7.71 -4.07
C ALA A 162 -23.40 -8.33 -2.77
N TYR A 163 -24.65 -8.00 -2.37
CA TYR A 163 -25.22 -8.47 -1.10
C TYR A 163 -25.21 -9.99 -0.95
N TRP A 164 -25.79 -10.71 -1.91
CA TRP A 164 -25.84 -12.18 -1.87
C TRP A 164 -24.47 -12.82 -2.13
N PRO A 165 -23.71 -12.43 -3.17
CA PRO A 165 -22.37 -12.96 -3.39
C PRO A 165 -21.45 -12.83 -2.16
N ALA A 166 -21.49 -11.69 -1.47
CA ALA A 166 -20.68 -11.48 -0.28
C ALA A 166 -21.10 -12.40 0.88
N ARG A 167 -22.39 -12.69 1.05
CA ARG A 167 -22.85 -13.62 2.09
C ARG A 167 -22.49 -15.08 1.77
N GLU A 168 -22.59 -15.49 0.52
CA GLU A 168 -22.19 -16.84 0.10
C GLU A 168 -20.67 -17.01 0.20
N ALA A 169 -19.89 -16.06 -0.30
CA ALA A 169 -18.43 -16.08 -0.17
C ALA A 169 -17.98 -16.17 1.31
N ARG A 170 -18.67 -15.49 2.24
CA ARG A 170 -18.38 -15.58 3.68
C ARG A 170 -18.70 -16.94 4.30
N LYS A 171 -19.67 -17.69 3.76
CA LYS A 171 -20.01 -19.03 4.26
C LYS A 171 -19.04 -20.07 3.71
N ASP A 172 -18.68 -19.93 2.45
CA ASP A 172 -18.05 -21.01 1.68
C ASP A 172 -16.53 -20.87 1.58
N ALA A 173 -15.98 -19.65 1.63
CA ALA A 173 -14.55 -19.42 1.49
C ALA A 173 -13.84 -19.30 2.85
N HIS A 174 -12.66 -19.92 2.95
CA HIS A 174 -11.73 -19.63 4.04
C HIS A 174 -11.22 -18.18 3.93
N PRO A 175 -10.97 -17.45 5.04
CA PRO A 175 -10.52 -16.05 4.99
C PRO A 175 -9.33 -15.79 4.07
N GLU A 176 -8.32 -16.66 4.11
CA GLU A 176 -7.13 -16.59 3.23
C GLU A 176 -7.49 -16.72 1.74
N GLN A 177 -8.42 -17.62 1.41
CA GLN A 177 -8.86 -17.82 0.04
C GLN A 177 -9.64 -16.60 -0.48
N ALA A 178 -10.51 -16.04 0.35
CA ALA A 178 -11.24 -14.81 0.00
C ALA A 178 -10.30 -13.62 -0.16
N ALA A 179 -9.27 -13.52 0.69
CA ALA A 179 -8.24 -12.49 0.63
C ALA A 179 -7.47 -12.57 -0.71
N ALA A 180 -6.92 -13.75 -1.03
CA ALA A 180 -6.22 -13.99 -2.29
C ALA A 180 -7.12 -13.73 -3.51
N ALA A 181 -8.36 -14.21 -3.49
CA ALA A 181 -9.31 -14.02 -4.59
C ALA A 181 -9.65 -12.55 -4.86
N LEU A 182 -9.55 -11.68 -3.84
CA LEU A 182 -9.84 -10.25 -3.94
C LEU A 182 -8.58 -9.38 -4.04
N GLY A 183 -7.38 -9.97 -4.00
CA GLY A 183 -6.12 -9.22 -3.94
C GLY A 183 -5.95 -8.38 -2.66
N LEU A 184 -6.59 -8.79 -1.56
CA LEU A 184 -6.59 -8.06 -0.29
C LEU A 184 -5.91 -8.87 0.82
N ASP A 185 -5.62 -8.21 1.94
CA ASP A 185 -5.32 -8.92 3.19
C ASP A 185 -6.60 -9.49 3.83
N GLU A 186 -6.45 -10.47 4.71
CA GLU A 186 -7.60 -11.15 5.35
C GLU A 186 -8.55 -10.21 6.08
N ARG A 187 -8.02 -9.17 6.74
CA ARG A 187 -8.83 -8.22 7.50
C ARG A 187 -9.62 -7.35 6.55
N ALA A 188 -8.99 -6.82 5.50
CA ALA A 188 -9.64 -6.01 4.48
C ALA A 188 -10.70 -6.82 3.72
N ALA A 189 -10.40 -8.05 3.31
CA ALA A 189 -11.36 -8.95 2.67
C ALA A 189 -12.57 -9.21 3.58
N ARG A 190 -12.34 -9.52 4.86
CA ARG A 190 -13.41 -9.71 5.84
C ARG A 190 -14.28 -8.47 6.02
N GLN A 191 -13.68 -7.30 6.10
CA GLN A 191 -14.40 -6.03 6.20
C GLN A 191 -15.21 -5.73 4.93
N LEU A 192 -14.64 -5.97 3.76
CA LEU A 192 -15.30 -5.76 2.46
C LEU A 192 -16.54 -6.66 2.33
N LEU A 193 -16.38 -7.95 2.59
CA LEU A 193 -17.46 -8.92 2.54
C LEU A 193 -18.54 -8.63 3.60
N ALA A 194 -18.14 -8.19 4.79
CA ALA A 194 -19.08 -7.79 5.84
C ALA A 194 -19.89 -6.55 5.42
N ARG A 195 -19.24 -5.55 4.83
CA ARG A 195 -19.88 -4.33 4.31
C ARG A 195 -20.91 -4.67 3.24
N PHE A 196 -20.53 -5.41 2.20
CA PHE A 196 -21.45 -5.80 1.13
C PHE A 196 -22.56 -6.74 1.63
N GLY A 197 -22.23 -7.70 2.49
CA GLY A 197 -23.20 -8.62 3.10
C GLY A 197 -24.08 -8.02 4.20
N ARG A 198 -23.95 -6.71 4.49
CA ARG A 198 -24.66 -5.96 5.55
C ARG A 198 -24.67 -6.69 6.90
N SER A 199 -23.53 -7.26 7.25
CA SER A 199 -23.33 -8.07 8.44
C SER A 199 -22.16 -7.51 9.24
N GLY A 200 -22.10 -7.77 10.55
CA GLY A 200 -20.94 -7.36 11.34
C GLY A 200 -19.66 -8.08 10.85
N PRO A 201 -18.48 -7.43 10.90
CA PRO A 201 -17.22 -8.08 10.54
C PRO A 201 -16.74 -9.14 11.56
N TYR A 202 -17.44 -9.26 12.70
CA TYR A 202 -17.13 -10.15 13.82
C TYR A 202 -18.20 -11.23 14.08
N ARG A 203 -19.15 -11.42 13.16
CA ARG A 203 -20.21 -12.43 13.25
C ARG A 203 -20.30 -13.23 11.97
#